data_AF-A0A957UXR7-F1
#
_entry.id   AF-A0A957UXR7-F1
#
_cell.length_a   1.000
_cell.length_b   1.000
_cell.length_c   1.000
_cell.angle_alpha   90.00
_cell.angle_beta   90.00
_cell.angle_gamma   90.00
#
_symmetry.space_group_name_H-M   'P 1'
#
loop_
_entity.id
_entity.type
_entity.pdbx_description
1 polymer ?
#
loop_
_entity_poly.entity_id
_entity_poly.type
_entity_poly.pdbx_seq_one_letter_code
_entity_poly.pdbx_strand_id
1 'polypeptide(L)'
;YDDLHARARADIAWFWDAALADLSIDFYAPYTQVVDLGDGIEFPRWCVGGKLNIIHNCLDKWQDTPTRDRIALRWEGEEGAIRTFTYGELYAEVNRCANALRGLGLGKG
;
A
#
# COMPACT_ATOMS: atom_id res chain seq x y z
N TYR A 1 -4.38 -16.80 19.19
CA TYR A 1 -3.09 -16.16 18.88
C TYR A 1 -2.04 -17.22 18.58
N ASP A 2 -1.79 -18.15 19.51
CA ASP A 2 -0.77 -19.20 19.35
C ASP A 2 -0.96 -20.08 18.11
N ASP A 3 -2.19 -20.51 17.83
CA ASP A 3 -2.49 -21.33 16.65
C ASP A 3 -2.19 -20.59 15.33
N LEU A 4 -2.53 -19.30 15.24
CA LEU A 4 -2.27 -18.47 14.07
C LEU A 4 -0.76 -18.33 13.85
N HIS A 5 -0.02 -18.08 14.93
CA HIS A 5 1.42 -17.89 14.87
C HIS A 5 2.17 -19.18 14.54
N ALA A 6 1.74 -20.32 15.09
CA ALA A 6 2.27 -21.64 14.74
C ALA A 6 2.04 -21.95 13.25
N ARG A 7 0.83 -21.69 12.74
CA ARG A 7 0.51 -21.87 11.33
C ARG A 7 1.31 -20.93 10.42
N ALA A 8 1.42 -19.65 10.78
CA ALA A 8 2.17 -18.67 10.00
C ALA A 8 3.65 -19.00 9.86
N ARG A 9 4.25 -19.63 10.88
CA ARG A 9 5.64 -20.14 10.81
C ARG A 9 5.78 -21.38 9.95
N ALA A 10 4.79 -22.28 9.99
CA ALA A 10 4.81 -23.51 9.21
C ALA A 10 4.52 -23.26 7.73
N ASP A 11 3.68 -22.27 7.41
CA ASP A 11 3.28 -21.92 6.05
C ASP A 11 3.21 -20.40 5.89
N ILE A 12 4.35 -19.83 5.53
CA ILE A 12 4.52 -18.39 5.31
C ILE A 12 3.76 -17.90 4.07
N ALA A 13 3.63 -18.75 3.04
CA ALA A 13 2.94 -18.41 1.81
C ALA A 13 1.44 -18.24 2.07
N TRP A 14 0.83 -19.21 2.77
CA TRP A 14 -0.56 -19.09 3.21
C TRP A 14 -0.81 -17.85 4.05
N PHE A 15 0.06 -17.57 5.03
CA PHE A 15 -0.15 -16.45 5.93
C PHE A 15 -0.20 -15.12 5.20
N TRP A 16 0.76 -14.89 4.30
CA TRP A 16 0.81 -13.64 3.54
C TRP A 16 -0.27 -13.54 2.47
N ASP A 17 -0.66 -14.66 1.84
CA ASP A 17 -1.84 -14.70 0.96
C ASP A 17 -3.08 -14.20 1.71
N ALA A 18 -3.33 -14.79 2.89
CA ALA A 18 -4.46 -14.45 3.73
C ALA A 18 -4.40 -13.00 4.23
N ALA A 19 -3.23 -12.52 4.63
CA ALA A 19 -3.04 -11.14 5.08
C ALA A 19 -3.29 -10.12 3.95
N LEU A 20 -2.81 -10.39 2.74
CA LEU A 20 -3.04 -9.52 1.58
C LEU A 20 -4.53 -9.44 1.23
N ALA A 21 -5.24 -10.57 1.31
CA ALA A 21 -6.69 -10.63 1.10
C ALA A 21 -7.45 -9.88 2.21
N ASP A 22 -7.12 -10.11 3.48
CA ASP A 22 -7.77 -9.47 4.63
C ASP A 22 -7.60 -7.95 4.61
N LEU A 23 -6.40 -7.47 4.29
CA LEU A 23 -6.10 -6.04 4.12
C LEU A 23 -6.67 -5.44 2.82
N SER A 24 -7.28 -6.28 1.97
CA SER A 24 -7.83 -5.89 0.67
C SER A 24 -6.79 -5.16 -0.19
N ILE A 25 -5.57 -5.71 -0.28
CA ILE A 25 -4.50 -5.10 -1.08
C ILE A 25 -4.74 -5.36 -2.57
N ASP A 26 -4.95 -4.28 -3.31
CA ASP A 26 -5.24 -4.31 -4.73
C ASP A 26 -3.96 -4.30 -5.56
N PHE A 27 -3.88 -5.27 -6.47
CA PHE A 27 -2.84 -5.37 -7.47
C PHE A 27 -3.41 -5.02 -8.85
N TYR A 28 -2.69 -4.18 -9.60
CA TYR A 28 -2.99 -3.92 -11.00
C TYR A 28 -2.77 -5.15 -11.89
N ALA A 29 -1.82 -6.00 -11.52
CA ALA A 29 -1.67 -7.33 -12.09
C ALA A 29 -1.49 -8.32 -10.94
N PRO A 30 -2.29 -9.39 -10.88
CA PRO A 30 -2.21 -10.36 -9.80
C PRO A 30 -0.84 -11.05 -9.80
N TYR A 31 -0.36 -11.40 -8.61
CA TYR A 31 0.81 -12.27 -8.47
C TYR A 31 0.42 -13.72 -8.73
N THR A 32 1.39 -14.52 -9.18
CA THR A 32 1.21 -15.96 -9.40
C THR A 32 1.71 -16.80 -8.23
N GLN A 33 2.56 -16.20 -7.37
CA GLN A 33 3.14 -16.85 -6.20
C GLN A 33 3.43 -15.79 -5.13
N VAL A 34 3.01 -16.06 -3.88
CA VAL A 34 3.15 -15.10 -2.77
C VAL A 34 4.61 -14.93 -2.36
N VAL A 35 5.37 -16.01 -2.30
CA VAL A 35 6.80 -15.97 -1.96
C VAL A 35 7.55 -17.06 -2.70
N ASP A 36 8.67 -16.68 -3.30
CA ASP A 36 9.63 -17.56 -3.95
C ASP A 36 10.98 -17.42 -3.24
N LEU A 37 11.49 -18.56 -2.75
CA LEU A 37 12.73 -18.68 -2.00
C LEU A 37 13.82 -19.44 -2.78
N GLY A 38 13.64 -19.58 -4.11
CA GLY A 38 14.56 -20.35 -4.96
C GLY A 38 16.00 -19.86 -4.95
N ASP A 39 16.23 -18.58 -4.63
CA ASP A 39 17.55 -17.95 -4.54
C ASP A 39 18.10 -17.90 -3.09
N GLY A 40 17.45 -18.57 -2.14
CA GLY A 40 17.79 -18.54 -0.71
C GLY A 40 16.83 -17.68 0.11
N ILE A 41 16.78 -17.93 1.42
CA ILE A 41 15.90 -17.21 2.35
C ILE A 41 16.35 -15.75 2.55
N GLU A 42 17.59 -15.45 2.22
CA GLU A 42 18.20 -14.12 2.20
C GLU A 42 17.76 -13.27 1.00
N PHE A 43 17.26 -13.88 -0.08
CA PHE A 43 16.82 -13.21 -1.30
C PHE A 43 15.36 -13.58 -1.67
N PRO A 44 14.38 -13.38 -0.77
CA PRO A 44 13.01 -13.77 -1.03
C PRO A 44 12.38 -12.87 -2.09
N ARG A 45 11.71 -13.46 -3.09
CA ARG A 45 10.91 -12.75 -4.07
C ARG A 45 9.43 -12.83 -3.67
N TRP A 46 8.87 -11.72 -3.22
CA TRP A 46 7.49 -11.63 -2.77
C TRP A 46 6.54 -11.19 -3.89
N CYS A 47 5.31 -11.71 -3.86
CA CYS A 47 4.23 -11.40 -4.81
C CYS A 47 4.71 -11.46 -6.26
N VAL A 48 5.30 -12.59 -6.67
CA VAL A 48 5.97 -12.79 -7.96
C VAL A 48 5.02 -12.50 -9.11
N GLY A 49 5.46 -11.64 -10.04
CA GLY A 49 4.67 -11.19 -11.19
C GLY A 49 3.62 -10.12 -10.85
N GLY A 50 3.35 -9.89 -9.56
CA GLY A 50 2.42 -8.88 -9.09
C GLY A 50 2.86 -7.47 -9.46
N LYS A 51 1.91 -6.63 -9.88
CA LYS A 51 2.12 -5.20 -10.07
C LYS A 51 1.17 -4.45 -9.17
N LEU A 52 1.70 -3.53 -8.37
CA LEU A 52 0.91 -2.69 -7.49
C LEU A 52 1.44 -1.25 -7.52
N ASN A 53 0.59 -0.33 -7.08
CA ASN A 53 0.99 1.01 -6.69
C ASN A 53 0.58 1.19 -5.23
N ILE A 54 1.52 1.59 -4.38
CA ILE A 54 1.25 1.82 -2.96
C ILE A 54 0.23 2.95 -2.76
N ILE A 55 0.34 4.02 -3.56
CA ILE A 55 -0.58 5.16 -3.49
C ILE A 55 -2.00 4.75 -3.87
N HIS A 56 -2.16 3.79 -4.79
CA HIS A 56 -3.49 3.27 -5.12
C HIS A 56 -4.18 2.61 -3.92
N ASN A 57 -3.44 1.80 -3.17
CA ASN A 57 -3.95 1.15 -1.97
C ASN A 57 -4.18 2.13 -0.81
N CYS A 58 -3.33 3.16 -0.70
CA CYS A 58 -3.45 4.16 0.35
C CYS A 58 -4.53 5.21 0.08
N LEU A 59 -4.75 5.62 -1.17
CA LEU A 59 -5.59 6.77 -1.51
C LEU A 59 -6.58 6.49 -2.64
N ASP A 60 -6.11 5.99 -3.78
CA ASP A 60 -6.92 6.02 -5.01
C ASP A 60 -8.15 5.09 -4.93
N LYS A 61 -7.99 3.89 -4.36
CA LYS A 61 -9.11 2.93 -4.25
C LYS A 61 -10.26 3.43 -3.37
N TRP A 62 -10.03 4.46 -2.57
CA TRP A 62 -11.02 5.04 -1.68
C TRP A 62 -11.84 6.17 -2.29
N GLN A 63 -11.45 6.69 -3.47
CA GLN A 63 -12.02 7.91 -4.02
C GLN A 63 -13.51 7.80 -4.37
N ASP A 64 -13.97 6.62 -4.79
CA ASP A 64 -15.38 6.38 -5.12
C ASP A 64 -16.15 5.73 -3.97
N THR A 65 -15.63 5.86 -2.74
CA THR A 65 -16.23 5.29 -1.53
C THR A 65 -16.52 6.38 -0.50
N PRO A 66 -17.38 6.12 0.51
CA PRO A 66 -17.56 7.04 1.63
C PRO A 66 -16.27 7.34 2.41
N THR A 67 -15.22 6.53 2.26
CA THR A 67 -13.90 6.78 2.86
C THR A 67 -13.25 8.05 2.34
N ARG A 68 -13.60 8.49 1.13
CA ARG A 68 -13.12 9.75 0.51
C ARG A 68 -13.22 10.94 1.47
N ASP A 69 -14.33 11.06 2.18
CA ASP A 69 -14.61 12.23 3.04
C ASP A 69 -14.17 12.00 4.50
N ARG A 70 -13.58 10.84 4.81
CA ARG A 70 -12.98 10.56 6.13
C ARG A 70 -11.63 11.26 6.24
N ILE A 71 -11.26 11.64 7.47
CA ILE A 71 -9.93 12.19 7.76
C ILE A 71 -8.86 11.13 7.51
N ALA A 72 -7.89 11.46 6.66
CA ALA A 72 -6.71 10.63 6.36
C ALA A 72 -5.48 11.09 7.16
N LEU A 73 -5.28 12.40 7.30
CA LEU A 73 -4.12 12.98 7.96
C LEU A 73 -4.54 14.11 8.88
N ARG A 74 -4.03 14.07 10.12
CA ARG A 74 -4.01 15.21 11.04
C ARG A 74 -2.55 15.55 11.27
N TRP A 75 -2.13 16.69 10.74
CA TRP A 75 -0.80 17.25 10.91
C TRP A 75 -0.84 18.33 11.98
N GLU A 76 0.16 18.33 12.86
CA GLU A 76 0.36 19.33 13.91
C GLU A 76 1.78 19.88 13.76
N GLY A 77 1.87 21.18 13.53
CA GLY A 77 3.13 21.92 13.48
C GLY A 77 3.63 22.27 14.88
N GLU A 78 4.92 22.55 15.00
CA GLU A 78 5.57 22.86 16.28
C GLU A 78 4.97 24.10 16.99
N GLU A 79 4.43 25.05 16.22
CA GLU A 79 3.72 26.23 16.72
C GLU A 79 2.25 25.95 17.13
N GLY A 80 1.83 24.67 17.14
CA GLY A 80 0.47 24.24 17.42
C GLY A 80 -0.50 24.37 16.24
N ALA A 81 0.00 24.67 15.04
CA ALA A 81 -0.82 24.77 13.84
C ALA A 81 -1.34 23.40 13.44
N ILE A 82 -2.66 23.22 13.38
CA ILE A 82 -3.28 21.95 12.97
C ILE A 82 -3.77 22.06 11.53
N ARG A 83 -3.40 21.09 10.69
CA ARG A 83 -3.98 20.88 9.36
C ARG A 83 -4.58 19.49 9.28
N THR A 84 -5.78 19.40 8.75
CA THR A 84 -6.47 18.12 8.56
C THR A 84 -6.75 17.95 7.08
N PHE A 85 -6.52 16.74 6.57
CA PHE A 85 -6.85 16.35 5.21
C PHE A 85 -7.75 15.13 5.25
N THR A 86 -8.86 15.20 4.53
CA THR A 86 -9.63 14.02 4.13
C THR A 86 -8.85 13.17 3.12
N TYR A 87 -9.28 11.93 2.88
CA TYR A 87 -8.70 11.09 1.82
C TYR A 87 -8.78 11.77 0.44
N GLY A 88 -9.87 12.46 0.14
CA GLY A 88 -10.05 13.20 -1.11
C GLY A 88 -9.11 14.41 -1.23
N GLU A 89 -8.94 15.18 -0.16
CA GLU A 89 -8.02 16.33 -0.16
C GLU A 89 -6.56 15.87 -0.25
N LEU A 90 -6.19 14.84 0.51
CA LEU A 90 -4.83 14.28 0.45
C LEU A 90 -4.52 13.71 -0.93
N TYR A 91 -5.48 13.02 -1.55
CA TYR A 91 -5.36 12.55 -2.94
C TYR A 91 -5.10 13.69 -3.93
N ALA A 92 -5.80 14.82 -3.79
CA ALA A 92 -5.59 15.98 -4.66
C ALA A 92 -4.17 16.58 -4.49
N GLU A 93 -3.69 16.72 -3.25
CA GLU A 93 -2.35 17.25 -2.97
C GLU A 93 -1.24 16.31 -3.44
N VAL A 94 -1.40 15.00 -3.23
CA VAL A 94 -0.44 13.98 -3.73
C VAL A 94 -0.37 14.00 -5.26
N ASN A 95 -1.51 14.07 -5.95
CA ASN A 95 -1.53 14.14 -7.41
C ASN A 95 -0.94 15.45 -7.95
N ARG A 96 -1.16 16.57 -7.26
CA ARG A 96 -0.53 17.85 -7.62
C ARG A 96 0.99 17.74 -7.56
N CYS A 97 1.52 17.17 -6.47
CA CYS A 97 2.95 16.91 -6.32
C CYS A 97 3.48 15.96 -7.41
N ALA A 98 2.81 14.83 -7.64
CA ALA A 98 3.19 13.86 -8.67
C ALA A 98 3.24 14.47 -10.08
N ASN A 99 2.26 15.32 -10.43
CA ASN A 99 2.24 16.03 -11.71
C ASN A 99 3.36 17.07 -11.81
N ALA A 100 3.69 17.77 -10.72
CA ALA A 100 4.84 18.67 -10.70
C ALA A 100 6.16 17.92 -10.92
N LEU A 101 6.36 16.78 -10.25
CA LEU A 101 7.56 15.93 -10.44
C LEU A 101 7.66 15.45 -11.90
N ARG A 102 6.57 14.99 -12.49
CA ARG A 102 6.52 14.63 -13.92
C ARG A 102 6.83 15.83 -14.82
N GLY A 103 6.34 17.02 -14.48
CA GLY A 103 6.63 18.27 -15.19
C GLY A 103 8.12 18.65 -15.15
N LEU A 104 8.84 18.24 -14.10
CA LEU A 104 10.30 18.36 -14.01
C LEU A 104 11.06 17.26 -14.76
N GLY A 105 10.36 16.35 -15.46
CA GLY A 105 10.96 15.27 -16.23
C GLY A 105 11.26 14.00 -15.43
N LEU A 106 10.80 13.90 -14.18
CA LEU A 106 10.99 12.70 -13.37
C LEU A 106 10.06 11.58 -13.83
N GLY A 107 10.64 10.40 -14.06
CA GLY A 107 9.95 9.17 -14.47
C GLY A 107 10.16 8.03 -13.48
N LYS A 108 9.68 6.84 -13.85
CA LYS A 108 9.95 5.61 -13.11
C LYS A 108 11.44 5.29 -13.19
N GLY A 109 12.11 5.14 -12.05
CA GLY A 109 13.53 4.83 -11.97
C GLY A 109 13.96 4.56 -10.54
#